data_AF-A0A7K1D4T2-F1
#
_entry.id   AF-A0A7K1D4T2-F1
#
_cell.length_a   1.000
_cell.length_b   1.000
_cell.length_c   1.000
_cell.angle_alpha   90.00
_cell.angle_beta   90.00
_cell.angle_gamma   90.00
#
_symmetry.space_group_name_H-M   'P 1'
#
loop_
_entity.id
_entity.type
_entity.pdbx_description
1 polymer ?
#
loop_
_entity_poly.entity_id
_entity_poly.type
_entity_poly.pdbx_seq_one_letter_code
_entity_poly.pdbx_strand_id
1 'polypeptide(L)'
;MQLVHPLIWWLWALLLATFVIRADNILIAAAVACAVTLVVVKLKSDNYWSKSFALSVRLALLIIVIRMLIAVTIGVPMPGQILFRIPSITLPSWMVGIRIGGDVTSQRLTSTFHEVIIIATVILLCGAANSLASPHRMIRSLPRAMYNLGVALSVATSVLPQIVKSIGRIQSAKRLRGQKTRGIRAWRGIALPLLEESLERALDLATAMEARGYGYHGKTTKYRAEPFTFIDLVMIASGVYLVLLSATLLSHFSVVVLALFSLVIVASPIAIVKR
;
A
#
# COMPACT_ATOMS: atom_id res chain seq x y z
N MET A 1 -0.99 10.36 -20.67
CA MET A 1 -0.73 11.10 -19.41
C MET A 1 -1.86 10.71 -18.46
N GLN A 2 -1.60 10.24 -17.24
CA GLN A 2 -2.71 9.85 -16.36
C GLN A 2 -3.46 11.10 -15.92
N LEU A 3 -4.78 11.13 -16.17
CA LEU A 3 -5.66 12.27 -15.98
C LEU A 3 -6.07 12.54 -14.52
N VAL A 4 -5.76 11.61 -13.62
CA VAL A 4 -6.24 11.63 -12.23
C VAL A 4 -5.12 12.05 -11.29
N HIS A 5 -5.45 12.92 -10.36
CA HIS A 5 -4.49 13.43 -9.38
C HIS A 5 -3.98 12.28 -8.47
N PRO A 6 -2.65 12.12 -8.26
CA PRO A 6 -2.08 10.97 -7.55
C PRO A 6 -2.62 10.74 -6.13
N LEU A 7 -2.86 11.81 -5.38
CA LEU A 7 -3.41 11.72 -4.01
C LEU A 7 -4.81 11.11 -3.97
N ILE A 8 -5.55 11.18 -5.07
CA ILE A 8 -6.96 10.79 -5.11
C ILE A 8 -7.11 9.29 -5.25
N TRP A 9 -6.18 8.62 -5.94
CA TRP A 9 -6.11 7.15 -5.90
C TRP A 9 -5.91 6.63 -4.48
N TRP A 10 -5.09 7.31 -3.67
CA TRP A 10 -4.88 6.96 -2.27
C TRP A 10 -6.11 7.26 -1.41
N LEU A 11 -6.66 8.47 -1.54
CA LEU A 11 -7.86 8.86 -0.79
C LEU A 11 -9.03 7.93 -1.13
N TRP A 12 -9.24 7.63 -2.40
CA TRP A 12 -10.26 6.69 -2.86
C TRP A 12 -10.04 5.27 -2.34
N ALA A 13 -8.80 4.76 -2.39
CA ALA A 13 -8.49 3.46 -1.81
C ALA A 13 -8.73 3.41 -0.29
N LEU A 14 -8.42 4.48 0.43
CA LEU A 14 -8.71 4.60 1.87
C LEU A 14 -10.21 4.62 2.13
N LEU A 15 -10.99 5.38 1.36
CA LEU A 15 -12.45 5.39 1.46
C LEU A 15 -13.03 3.98 1.20
N LEU A 16 -12.58 3.30 0.16
CA LEU A 16 -13.01 1.93 -0.12
C LEU A 16 -12.59 0.95 0.98
N ALA A 17 -11.39 1.11 1.56
CA ALA A 17 -10.96 0.28 2.68
C ALA A 17 -11.86 0.50 3.90
N THR A 18 -12.20 1.75 4.23
CA THR A 18 -13.14 2.05 5.31
C THR A 18 -14.54 1.51 5.04
N PHE A 19 -15.00 1.54 3.79
CA PHE A 19 -16.26 0.94 3.37
C PHE A 19 -16.27 -0.58 3.58
N VAL A 20 -15.24 -1.28 3.11
CA VAL A 20 -15.14 -2.75 3.24
C VAL A 20 -15.06 -3.17 4.71
N ILE A 21 -14.31 -2.44 5.54
CA ILE A 21 -14.20 -2.72 6.98
C ILE A 21 -15.54 -2.46 7.69
N ARG A 22 -16.27 -1.39 7.34
CA ARG A 22 -17.59 -1.11 7.93
C ARG A 22 -18.67 -2.07 7.50
N ALA A 23 -18.64 -2.51 6.24
CA ALA A 23 -19.65 -3.40 5.68
C ALA A 23 -19.58 -4.81 6.27
N ASP A 24 -18.39 -5.24 6.73
CA ASP A 24 -18.10 -6.54 7.34
C ASP A 24 -18.80 -7.70 6.62
N ASN A 25 -18.70 -7.71 5.29
CA ASN A 25 -19.38 -8.70 4.46
C ASN A 25 -18.47 -9.22 3.35
N ILE A 26 -18.32 -10.54 3.30
CA ILE A 26 -17.53 -11.26 2.31
C ILE A 26 -17.90 -10.95 0.85
N LEU A 27 -19.19 -10.85 0.52
CA LEU A 27 -19.64 -10.62 -0.85
C LEU A 27 -19.24 -9.23 -1.33
N ILE A 28 -19.37 -8.23 -0.45
CA ILE A 28 -18.99 -6.85 -0.73
C ILE A 28 -17.47 -6.75 -0.87
N ALA A 29 -16.71 -7.36 0.04
CA ALA A 29 -15.26 -7.40 -0.03
C ALA A 29 -14.77 -8.05 -1.34
N ALA A 30 -15.33 -9.20 -1.72
CA ALA A 30 -14.99 -9.88 -2.97
C ALA A 30 -15.36 -9.05 -4.22
N ALA A 31 -16.53 -8.39 -4.22
CA ALA A 31 -16.95 -7.51 -5.31
C ALA A 31 -15.99 -6.32 -5.48
N VAL A 32 -15.62 -5.66 -4.38
CA VAL A 32 -14.64 -4.56 -4.39
C VAL A 32 -13.27 -5.05 -4.87
N ALA A 33 -12.78 -6.20 -4.38
CA ALA A 33 -11.51 -6.77 -4.81
C ALA A 33 -11.49 -7.04 -6.32
N CYS A 34 -12.57 -7.59 -6.88
CA CYS A 34 -12.71 -7.84 -8.32
C CYS A 34 -12.73 -6.53 -9.11
N ALA A 35 -13.56 -5.57 -8.69
CA ALA A 35 -13.68 -4.28 -9.36
C ALA A 35 -12.36 -3.49 -9.37
N VAL A 36 -11.66 -3.43 -8.24
CA VAL A 36 -10.33 -2.78 -8.14
C VAL A 36 -9.30 -3.46 -9.03
N THR A 37 -9.34 -4.79 -9.10
CA THR A 37 -8.46 -5.56 -9.99
C THR A 37 -8.70 -5.18 -11.46
N LEU A 38 -9.97 -5.07 -11.87
CA LEU A 38 -10.34 -4.62 -13.21
C LEU A 38 -9.88 -3.17 -13.50
N VAL A 39 -10.08 -2.27 -12.54
CA VAL A 39 -9.63 -0.86 -12.63
C VAL A 39 -8.13 -0.80 -12.86
N VAL A 40 -7.33 -1.53 -12.07
CA VAL A 40 -5.88 -1.59 -12.24
C VAL A 40 -5.52 -2.16 -13.61
N VAL A 41 -6.06 -3.30 -14.01
CA VAL A 41 -5.72 -3.91 -15.31
C VAL A 41 -6.00 -2.97 -16.48
N LYS A 42 -7.10 -2.20 -16.43
CA LYS A 42 -7.48 -1.27 -17.52
C LYS A 42 -6.69 0.04 -17.51
N LEU A 43 -6.46 0.63 -16.34
CA LEU A 43 -5.90 1.99 -16.18
C LEU A 43 -4.40 2.02 -15.83
N LYS A 44 -3.79 0.86 -15.60
CA LYS A 44 -2.35 0.74 -15.31
C LYS A 44 -1.52 1.25 -16.49
N SER A 45 -0.72 2.28 -16.22
CA SER A 45 0.33 2.78 -17.12
C SER A 45 1.54 1.85 -17.11
N ASP A 46 2.30 1.82 -18.21
CA ASP A 46 3.52 1.02 -18.40
C ASP A 46 4.74 1.54 -17.61
N ASN A 47 4.56 1.77 -16.31
CA ASN A 47 5.57 2.28 -15.40
C ASN A 47 6.18 1.14 -14.56
N TYR A 48 7.35 1.37 -13.95
CA TYR A 48 7.98 0.39 -13.05
C TYR A 48 7.06 -0.05 -11.88
N TRP A 49 6.32 0.91 -11.32
CA TRP A 49 5.37 0.73 -10.21
C TRP A 49 4.15 -0.11 -10.57
N SER A 50 3.94 -0.36 -11.86
CA SER A 50 2.84 -1.16 -12.37
C SER A 50 2.96 -2.64 -11.90
N LYS A 51 4.18 -3.11 -11.60
CA LYS A 51 4.44 -4.45 -11.04
C LYS A 51 4.03 -4.58 -9.56
N SER A 52 3.85 -3.46 -8.84
CA SER A 52 3.49 -3.48 -7.42
C SER A 52 2.14 -4.17 -7.17
N PHE A 53 1.17 -4.03 -8.08
CA PHE A 53 -0.12 -4.71 -7.91
C PHE A 53 0.01 -6.24 -7.94
N ALA A 54 0.86 -6.78 -8.83
CA ALA A 54 1.10 -8.22 -8.88
C ALA A 54 1.77 -8.74 -7.58
N LEU A 55 2.62 -7.92 -6.96
CA LEU A 55 3.18 -8.23 -5.65
C LEU A 55 2.08 -8.23 -4.57
N SER A 56 1.19 -7.24 -4.57
CA SER A 56 0.07 -7.16 -3.62
C SER A 56 -0.88 -8.35 -3.74
N VAL A 57 -1.17 -8.81 -4.96
CA VAL A 57 -1.97 -10.04 -5.19
C VAL A 57 -1.28 -11.26 -4.60
N ARG A 58 0.05 -11.42 -4.84
CA ARG A 58 0.82 -12.54 -4.26
C ARG A 58 0.85 -12.47 -2.73
N LEU A 59 1.01 -11.29 -2.15
CA LEU A 59 0.99 -11.09 -0.70
C LEU A 59 -0.39 -11.38 -0.10
N ALA A 60 -1.47 -10.93 -0.74
CA ALA A 60 -2.83 -11.24 -0.33
C ALA A 60 -3.09 -12.75 -0.35
N LEU A 61 -2.70 -13.44 -1.43
CA LEU A 61 -2.83 -14.89 -1.55
C LEU A 61 -2.00 -15.64 -0.50
N LEU A 62 -0.76 -15.19 -0.27
CA LEU A 62 0.11 -15.74 0.76
C LEU A 62 -0.50 -15.58 2.16
N ILE A 63 -1.07 -14.42 2.48
CA ILE A 63 -1.74 -14.18 3.76
C ILE A 63 -2.99 -15.05 3.90
N ILE A 64 -3.77 -15.23 2.82
CA ILE A 64 -4.93 -16.13 2.82
C ILE A 64 -4.51 -17.55 3.19
N VAL A 65 -3.48 -18.08 2.51
CA VAL A 65 -2.97 -19.43 2.75
C VAL A 65 -2.44 -19.56 4.17
N ILE A 66 -1.60 -18.63 4.63
CA ILE A 66 -1.02 -18.67 5.98
C ILE A 66 -2.12 -18.60 7.04
N ARG A 67 -3.10 -17.70 6.91
CA ARG A 67 -4.19 -17.58 7.87
C ARG A 67 -5.08 -18.82 7.90
N MET A 68 -5.40 -19.41 6.75
CA MET A 68 -6.17 -20.66 6.70
C MET A 68 -5.39 -21.82 7.31
N LEU A 69 -4.08 -21.92 7.07
CA LEU A 69 -3.22 -22.92 7.72
C LEU A 69 -3.18 -22.72 9.23
N ILE A 70 -3.09 -21.47 9.71
CA ILE A 70 -3.15 -21.15 11.14
C ILE A 70 -4.52 -21.52 11.73
N ALA A 71 -5.62 -21.27 11.02
CA ALA A 71 -6.94 -21.64 11.49
C ALA A 71 -7.15 -23.16 11.56
N VAL A 72 -6.50 -23.93 10.68
CA VAL A 72 -6.51 -25.40 10.74
C VAL A 72 -5.59 -25.93 11.85
N THR A 73 -4.39 -25.37 11.99
CA THR A 73 -3.35 -25.91 12.89
C THR A 73 -3.49 -25.46 14.33
N ILE A 74 -4.04 -24.27 14.59
CA ILE A 74 -4.32 -23.78 15.93
C ILE A 74 -5.78 -24.06 16.23
N GLY A 75 -6.07 -24.84 17.26
CA GLY A 75 -7.42 -25.06 17.76
C GLY A 75 -7.78 -24.00 18.80
N VAL A 76 -8.66 -23.06 18.44
CA VAL A 76 -9.42 -22.28 19.44
C VAL A 76 -10.80 -22.93 19.53
N PRO A 77 -11.25 -23.32 20.73
CA PRO A 77 -12.57 -23.93 20.92
C PRO A 77 -13.66 -22.97 20.44
N MET A 78 -14.31 -23.32 19.34
CA MET A 78 -15.45 -22.59 18.82
C MET A 78 -16.59 -23.59 18.64
N PRO A 79 -17.77 -23.36 19.24
CA PRO A 79 -18.90 -24.29 19.13
C PRO A 79 -19.31 -24.42 17.66
N GLY A 80 -19.49 -25.66 17.19
CA GLY A 80 -19.80 -25.89 15.79
C GLY A 80 -19.73 -27.35 15.34
N GLN A 81 -20.02 -27.58 14.06
CA GLN A 81 -19.85 -28.89 13.43
C GLN A 81 -18.36 -29.16 13.21
N ILE A 82 -17.90 -30.29 13.73
CA ILE A 82 -16.52 -30.76 13.61
C ILE A 82 -16.37 -31.45 12.25
N LEU A 83 -15.45 -30.97 11.39
CA LEU A 83 -15.14 -31.67 10.13
C LEU A 83 -14.10 -32.77 10.36
N PHE A 84 -13.02 -32.44 11.07
CA PHE A 84 -11.92 -33.37 11.32
C PHE A 84 -11.18 -33.01 12.62
N ARG A 85 -10.53 -34.00 13.22
CA ARG A 85 -9.76 -33.84 14.46
C ARG A 85 -8.28 -34.04 14.18
N ILE A 86 -7.46 -33.06 14.55
CA ILE A 86 -6.01 -33.16 14.52
C ILE A 86 -5.56 -33.57 15.92
N PRO A 87 -4.57 -34.49 16.07
CA PRO A 87 -4.01 -34.82 17.38
C PRO A 87 -3.58 -33.55 18.11
N SER A 88 -4.19 -33.31 19.27
CA SER A 88 -3.97 -32.08 20.03
C SER A 88 -2.82 -32.26 21.01
N ILE A 89 -1.88 -31.33 21.01
CA ILE A 89 -0.88 -31.19 22.08
C ILE A 89 -1.38 -30.09 23.01
N THR A 90 -1.65 -30.45 24.26
CA THR A 90 -2.00 -29.48 25.30
C THR A 90 -0.77 -28.64 25.62
N LEU A 91 -0.89 -27.34 25.46
CA LEU A 91 0.16 -26.39 25.77
C LEU A 91 0.26 -26.16 27.29
N PRO A 92 1.40 -25.67 27.80
CA PRO A 92 1.61 -25.49 29.23
C PRO A 92 0.65 -24.45 29.83
N SER A 93 0.48 -24.47 31.15
CA SER A 93 -0.53 -23.70 31.90
C SER A 93 -0.54 -22.17 31.72
N TRP A 94 0.51 -21.58 31.13
CA TRP A 94 0.57 -20.16 30.79
C TRP A 94 -0.17 -19.80 29.49
N MET A 95 -0.50 -20.79 28.65
CA MET A 95 -1.21 -20.60 27.38
C MET A 95 -2.57 -21.32 27.40
N VAL A 96 -3.41 -20.93 28.37
CA VAL A 96 -4.78 -21.43 28.52
C VAL A 96 -5.63 -20.94 27.34
N GLY A 97 -6.33 -21.86 26.66
CA GLY A 97 -7.28 -21.53 25.59
C GLY A 97 -6.76 -21.65 24.16
N ILE A 98 -5.45 -21.85 23.97
CA ILE A 98 -4.84 -22.12 22.66
C ILE A 98 -4.34 -23.56 22.66
N ARG A 99 -4.78 -24.37 21.70
CA ARG A 99 -4.27 -25.74 21.49
C ARG A 99 -3.58 -25.80 20.14
N ILE A 100 -2.46 -26.51 20.04
CA ILE A 100 -1.91 -26.90 18.74
C ILE A 100 -2.63 -28.17 18.33
N GLY A 101 -3.33 -28.13 17.21
CA GLY A 101 -4.27 -29.16 16.77
C GLY A 101 -5.62 -29.09 17.51
N GLY A 102 -6.37 -30.18 17.47
CA GLY A 102 -7.73 -30.29 18.00
C GLY A 102 -8.82 -30.33 16.92
N ASP A 103 -10.04 -30.06 17.34
CA ASP A 103 -11.23 -30.15 16.48
C ASP A 103 -11.29 -28.95 15.52
N VAL A 104 -11.25 -29.21 14.22
CA VAL A 104 -11.43 -28.17 13.20
C VAL A 104 -12.92 -28.07 12.88
N THR A 105 -13.51 -26.93 13.23
CA THR A 105 -14.94 -26.68 13.05
C THR A 105 -15.25 -25.88 11.79
N SER A 106 -16.43 -26.12 11.20
CA SER A 106 -16.87 -25.42 9.98
C SER A 106 -17.05 -23.91 10.21
N GLN A 107 -17.53 -23.55 11.39
CA GLN A 107 -17.74 -22.19 11.85
C GLN A 107 -16.42 -21.41 11.93
N ARG A 108 -15.35 -22.06 12.42
CA ARG A 108 -14.02 -21.46 12.50
C ARG A 108 -13.42 -21.21 11.11
N LEU A 109 -13.56 -22.17 10.20
CA LEU A 109 -13.04 -22.02 8.84
C LEU A 109 -13.79 -20.92 8.08
N THR A 110 -15.12 -20.88 8.19
CA THR A 110 -15.95 -19.86 7.53
C THR A 110 -15.73 -18.47 8.11
N SER A 111 -15.61 -18.32 9.43
CA SER A 111 -15.28 -17.02 10.05
C SER A 111 -13.88 -16.54 9.68
N THR A 112 -12.88 -17.42 9.72
CA THR A 112 -11.51 -17.09 9.30
C THR A 112 -11.49 -16.68 7.83
N PHE A 113 -12.16 -17.45 6.97
CA PHE A 113 -12.24 -17.15 5.54
C PHE A 113 -12.86 -15.77 5.28
N HIS A 114 -13.91 -15.42 6.03
CA HIS A 114 -14.54 -14.10 5.99
C HIS A 114 -13.55 -12.98 6.34
N GLU A 115 -12.90 -13.05 7.50
CA GLU A 115 -11.91 -12.05 7.94
C GLU A 115 -10.75 -11.89 6.96
N VAL A 116 -10.28 -13.02 6.44
CA VAL A 116 -9.12 -13.08 5.56
C VAL A 116 -9.42 -12.45 4.20
N ILE A 117 -10.62 -12.61 3.66
CA ILE A 117 -11.04 -11.94 2.43
C ILE A 117 -11.09 -10.42 2.61
N ILE A 118 -11.56 -9.95 3.76
CA ILE A 118 -11.56 -8.51 4.09
C ILE A 118 -10.13 -7.98 4.11
N ILE A 119 -9.22 -8.65 4.83
CA ILE A 119 -7.80 -8.27 4.90
C ILE A 119 -7.16 -8.29 3.51
N ALA A 120 -7.39 -9.34 2.72
CA ALA A 120 -6.88 -9.46 1.36
C ALA A 120 -7.37 -8.30 0.47
N THR A 121 -8.64 -7.91 0.60
CA THR A 121 -9.21 -6.79 -0.15
C THR A 121 -8.54 -5.47 0.20
N VAL A 122 -8.27 -5.20 1.49
CA VAL A 122 -7.54 -4.01 1.93
C VAL A 122 -6.11 -4.00 1.37
N ILE A 123 -5.43 -5.14 1.34
CA ILE A 123 -4.09 -5.26 0.73
C ILE A 123 -4.13 -4.95 -0.77
N LEU A 124 -5.15 -5.45 -1.48
CA LEU A 124 -5.34 -5.18 -2.90
C LEU A 124 -5.63 -3.70 -3.17
N LEU A 125 -6.43 -3.03 -2.32
CA LEU A 125 -6.70 -1.60 -2.40
C LEU A 125 -5.41 -0.76 -2.24
N CYS A 126 -4.59 -1.08 -1.24
CA CYS A 126 -3.28 -0.44 -1.07
C CYS A 126 -2.35 -0.70 -2.26
N GLY A 127 -2.35 -1.92 -2.79
CA GLY A 127 -1.60 -2.28 -3.99
C GLY A 127 -2.04 -1.53 -5.23
N ALA A 128 -3.36 -1.35 -5.40
CA ALA A 128 -3.95 -0.60 -6.49
C ALA A 128 -3.59 0.87 -6.41
N ALA A 129 -3.70 1.49 -5.22
CA ALA A 129 -3.28 2.87 -4.99
C ALA A 129 -1.81 3.08 -5.37
N ASN A 130 -0.89 2.21 -4.95
CA ASN A 130 0.53 2.33 -5.28
C ASN A 130 0.85 2.05 -6.76
N SER A 131 0.08 1.17 -7.42
CA SER A 131 0.26 0.89 -8.85
C SER A 131 -0.29 2.00 -9.74
N LEU A 132 -1.34 2.69 -9.30
CA LEU A 132 -2.01 3.75 -10.06
C LEU A 132 -1.41 5.13 -9.76
N ALA A 133 -1.02 5.40 -8.51
CA ALA A 133 -0.32 6.60 -8.10
C ALA A 133 1.19 6.35 -7.96
N SER A 134 2.00 6.93 -8.85
CA SER A 134 3.45 6.83 -8.72
C SER A 134 3.96 7.69 -7.54
N PRO A 135 4.82 7.19 -6.65
CA PRO A 135 5.33 7.93 -5.48
C PRO A 135 5.98 9.28 -5.81
N HIS A 136 6.73 9.35 -6.92
CA HIS A 136 7.34 10.61 -7.38
C HIS A 136 6.30 11.69 -7.71
N ARG A 137 5.16 11.30 -8.29
CA ARG A 137 4.07 12.25 -8.57
C ARG A 137 3.37 12.69 -7.28
N MET A 138 3.28 11.81 -6.29
CA MET A 138 2.75 12.16 -4.97
C MET A 138 3.58 13.24 -4.28
N ILE A 139 4.92 13.11 -4.28
CA ILE A 139 5.83 14.13 -3.75
C ILE A 139 5.66 15.46 -4.49
N ARG A 140 5.50 15.44 -5.81
CA ARG A 140 5.27 16.67 -6.60
C ARG A 140 3.94 17.36 -6.29
N SER A 141 2.93 16.57 -5.92
CA SER A 141 1.58 17.07 -5.64
C SER A 141 1.39 17.70 -4.26
N LEU A 142 2.45 17.80 -3.45
CA LEU A 142 2.39 18.40 -2.12
C LEU A 142 1.82 19.84 -2.16
N PRO A 143 0.97 20.21 -1.19
CA PRO A 143 0.41 21.56 -1.07
C PRO A 143 1.50 22.63 -0.94
N ARG A 144 1.18 23.87 -1.32
CA ARG A 144 2.12 25.01 -1.21
C ARG A 144 2.58 25.24 0.23
N ALA A 145 1.72 24.99 1.22
CA ALA A 145 2.07 25.08 2.64
C ALA A 145 3.25 24.17 3.04
N MET A 146 3.47 23.07 2.29
CA MET A 146 4.54 22.10 2.55
C MET A 146 5.63 22.15 1.46
N TYR A 147 5.85 23.33 0.86
CA TYR A 147 6.82 23.50 -0.22
C TYR A 147 8.23 23.01 0.16
N ASN A 148 8.74 23.44 1.33
CA ASN A 148 10.07 23.04 1.81
C ASN A 148 10.20 21.53 2.01
N LEU A 149 9.13 20.88 2.48
CA LEU A 149 9.08 19.43 2.61
C LEU A 149 9.06 18.73 1.25
N GLY A 150 8.33 19.28 0.27
CA GLY A 150 8.31 18.77 -1.10
C GLY A 150 9.67 18.84 -1.76
N VAL A 151 10.40 19.96 -1.58
CA VAL A 151 11.77 20.12 -2.08
C VAL A 151 12.69 19.11 -1.40
N ALA A 152 12.69 19.03 -0.07
CA ALA A 152 13.52 18.08 0.69
C ALA A 152 13.27 16.63 0.27
N LEU A 153 12.00 16.20 0.15
CA LEU A 153 11.64 14.86 -0.30
C LEU A 153 12.06 14.61 -1.75
N SER A 154 11.91 15.59 -2.64
CA SER A 154 12.31 15.45 -4.04
C SER A 154 13.83 15.30 -4.18
N VAL A 155 14.61 16.08 -3.44
CA VAL A 155 16.07 15.98 -3.38
C VAL A 155 16.47 14.64 -2.80
N ALA A 156 15.93 14.26 -1.64
CA ALA A 156 16.24 12.98 -0.99
C ALA A 156 15.97 11.78 -1.91
N THR A 157 14.83 11.78 -2.62
CA THR A 157 14.48 10.69 -3.55
C THR A 157 15.41 10.66 -4.76
N SER A 158 15.91 11.80 -5.23
CA SER A 158 16.87 11.87 -6.34
C SER A 158 18.29 11.43 -5.94
N VAL A 159 18.68 11.67 -4.69
CA VAL A 159 20.02 11.35 -4.15
C VAL A 159 20.10 9.90 -3.67
N LEU A 160 18.99 9.29 -3.25
CA LEU A 160 18.92 7.89 -2.81
C LEU A 160 19.64 6.89 -3.73
N PRO A 161 19.39 6.84 -5.06
CA PRO A 161 20.11 5.92 -5.94
C PRO A 161 21.62 6.20 -5.99
N GLN A 162 22.04 7.45 -5.79
CA GLN A 162 23.45 7.81 -5.74
C GLN A 162 24.11 7.30 -4.45
N ILE A 163 23.42 7.38 -3.31
CA ILE A 163 23.90 6.83 -2.03
C ILE A 163 24.13 5.33 -2.13
N VAL A 164 23.20 4.59 -2.75
CA VAL A 164 23.33 3.14 -2.96
C VAL A 164 24.58 2.81 -3.79
N LYS A 165 24.84 3.58 -4.85
CA LYS A 165 26.06 3.43 -5.67
C LYS A 165 27.33 3.75 -4.88
N SER A 166 27.34 4.83 -4.10
CA SER A 166 28.49 5.21 -3.26
C SER A 166 28.78 4.14 -2.21
N ILE A 167 27.77 3.56 -1.57
CA ILE A 167 27.94 2.41 -0.66
C ILE A 167 28.61 1.24 -1.38
N GLY A 168 28.13 0.87 -2.57
CA GLY A 168 28.74 -0.20 -3.38
C GLY A 168 30.19 0.07 -3.77
N ARG A 169 30.52 1.32 -4.11
CA ARG A 169 31.89 1.79 -4.42
C ARG A 169 32.80 1.66 -3.20
N ILE A 170 32.36 2.15 -2.04
CA ILE A 170 33.12 2.09 -0.78
C ILE A 170 33.34 0.64 -0.35
N GLN A 171 32.30 -0.20 -0.43
CA GLN A 171 32.41 -1.63 -0.12
C GLN A 171 33.43 -2.34 -1.03
N SER A 172 33.42 -2.04 -2.32
CA SER A 172 34.38 -2.60 -3.28
C SER A 172 35.81 -2.16 -2.98
N ALA A 173 36.04 -0.87 -2.71
CA ALA A 173 37.36 -0.34 -2.34
C ALA A 173 37.92 -0.98 -1.07
N LYS A 174 37.07 -1.19 -0.05
CA LYS A 174 37.47 -1.88 1.18
C LYS A 174 37.80 -3.35 0.95
N ARG A 175 37.03 -4.03 0.09
CA ARG A 175 37.29 -5.43 -0.28
C ARG A 175 38.66 -5.58 -0.96
N LEU A 176 39.02 -4.65 -1.85
CA LEU A 176 40.35 -4.63 -2.50
C LEU A 176 41.49 -4.40 -1.51
N ARG A 177 41.23 -3.71 -0.39
CA ARG A 177 42.19 -3.52 0.70
C ARG A 177 42.23 -4.67 1.72
N GLY A 178 41.60 -5.82 1.42
CA GLY A 178 41.52 -6.97 2.33
C GLY A 178 40.70 -6.72 3.61
N GLN A 179 39.93 -5.62 3.66
CA GLN A 179 39.17 -5.25 4.85
C GLN A 179 37.81 -5.95 4.89
N LYS A 180 37.36 -6.29 6.10
CA LYS A 180 36.02 -6.85 6.32
C LYS A 180 34.94 -5.82 5.91
N THR A 181 33.99 -6.27 5.10
CA THR A 181 32.87 -5.45 4.58
C THR A 181 31.57 -5.62 5.36
N ARG A 182 31.48 -6.66 6.21
CA ARG A 182 30.28 -7.00 6.99
C ARG A 182 30.53 -6.85 8.50
N GLY A 183 29.49 -6.50 9.23
CA GLY A 183 29.49 -6.35 10.70
C GLY A 183 29.53 -4.89 11.17
N ILE A 184 29.21 -4.70 12.45
CA ILE A 184 29.07 -3.38 13.09
C ILE A 184 30.37 -2.56 13.00
N ARG A 185 31.53 -3.22 13.18
CA ARG A 185 32.84 -2.55 13.07
C ARG A 185 33.18 -2.15 11.63
N ALA A 186 32.69 -2.89 10.64
CA ALA A 186 32.87 -2.55 9.22
C ALA A 186 32.00 -1.35 8.81
N TRP A 187 30.85 -1.16 9.47
CA TRP A 187 29.92 -0.08 9.19
C TRP A 187 30.52 1.30 9.44
N ARG A 188 31.28 1.50 10.53
CA ARG A 188 31.98 2.77 10.80
C ARG A 188 32.88 3.20 9.65
N GLY A 189 33.61 2.26 9.07
CA GLY A 189 34.49 2.54 7.92
C GLY A 189 33.76 2.69 6.58
N ILE A 190 32.44 2.53 6.53
CA ILE A 190 31.60 2.84 5.35
C ILE A 190 30.84 4.14 5.60
N ALA A 191 30.33 4.33 6.82
CA ALA A 191 29.54 5.49 7.21
C ALA A 191 30.35 6.79 7.16
N LEU A 192 31.59 6.81 7.68
CA LEU A 192 32.37 8.05 7.71
C LEU A 192 32.68 8.59 6.30
N PRO A 193 33.23 7.81 5.34
CA PRO A 193 33.41 8.30 3.96
C PRO A 193 32.10 8.65 3.26
N LEU A 194 31.02 7.93 3.57
CA LEU A 194 29.71 8.21 2.99
C LEU A 194 29.14 9.54 3.51
N LEU A 195 29.34 9.87 4.78
CA LEU A 195 28.93 11.13 5.37
C LEU A 195 29.72 12.30 4.79
N GLU A 196 31.04 12.14 4.63
CA GLU A 196 31.89 13.13 3.95
C GLU A 196 31.42 13.38 2.51
N GLU A 197 31.24 12.32 1.72
CA GLU A 197 30.74 12.41 0.34
C GLU A 197 29.31 13.00 0.27
N SER A 198 28.48 12.74 1.28
CA SER A 198 27.11 13.31 1.35
C SER A 198 27.12 14.78 1.76
N LEU A 199 28.04 15.21 2.63
CA LEU A 199 28.21 16.59 3.06
C LEU A 199 28.72 17.46 1.90
N GLU A 200 29.74 16.99 1.19
CA GLU A 200 30.28 17.67 -0.01
C GLU A 200 29.18 17.88 -1.06
N ARG A 201 28.42 16.82 -1.38
CA ARG A 201 27.28 16.92 -2.31
C ARG A 201 26.17 17.84 -1.83
N ALA A 202 25.91 17.90 -0.53
CA ALA A 202 24.90 18.80 0.02
C ALA A 202 25.33 20.27 -0.14
N LEU A 203 26.62 20.57 0.07
CA LEU A 203 27.20 21.90 -0.16
C LEU A 203 27.17 22.26 -1.65
N ASP A 204 27.56 21.34 -2.54
CA ASP A 204 27.50 21.56 -4.00
C ASP A 204 26.06 21.81 -4.48
N LEU A 205 25.10 21.05 -3.96
CA LEU A 205 23.70 21.24 -4.30
C LEU A 205 23.17 22.58 -3.77
N ALA A 206 23.53 22.96 -2.55
CA ALA A 206 23.12 24.23 -1.96
C ALA A 206 23.66 25.43 -2.76
N THR A 207 24.96 25.43 -3.07
CA THR A 207 25.59 26.48 -3.89
C THR A 207 24.99 26.54 -5.29
N ALA A 208 24.70 25.40 -5.92
CA ALA A 208 24.01 25.35 -7.21
C ALA A 208 22.55 25.84 -7.14
N MET A 209 21.86 25.64 -6.03
CA MET A 209 20.50 26.16 -5.81
C MET A 209 20.51 27.68 -5.62
N GLU A 210 21.45 28.21 -4.84
CA GLU A 210 21.64 29.66 -4.63
C GLU A 210 22.02 30.37 -5.94
N ALA A 211 22.94 29.81 -6.73
CA ALA A 211 23.33 30.36 -8.03
C ALA A 211 22.16 30.41 -9.03
N ARG A 212 21.15 29.53 -8.88
CA ARG A 212 19.92 29.54 -9.67
C ARG A 212 18.83 30.46 -9.11
N GLY A 213 19.11 31.19 -8.04
CA GLY A 213 18.18 32.12 -7.38
C GLY A 213 17.11 31.42 -6.54
N TYR A 214 17.34 30.18 -6.09
CA TYR A 214 16.43 29.51 -5.16
C TYR A 214 16.32 30.30 -3.85
N GLY A 215 15.09 30.54 -3.38
CA GLY A 215 14.84 31.29 -2.14
C GLY A 215 14.86 32.81 -2.27
N TYR A 216 15.29 33.38 -3.41
CA TYR A 216 15.31 34.83 -3.61
C TYR A 216 13.90 35.43 -3.83
N HIS A 217 13.01 34.69 -4.48
CA HIS A 217 11.63 35.13 -4.75
C HIS A 217 10.62 34.34 -3.89
N GLY A 218 9.75 35.05 -3.16
CA GLY A 218 8.71 34.42 -2.32
C GLY A 218 7.55 33.76 -3.09
N LYS A 219 7.44 34.00 -4.41
CA LYS A 219 6.42 33.39 -5.27
C LYS A 219 7.09 32.41 -6.23
N THR A 220 6.95 31.10 -5.95
CA THR A 220 7.45 30.04 -6.82
C THR A 220 6.35 29.49 -7.72
N THR A 221 6.69 29.21 -8.98
CA THR A 221 5.80 28.54 -9.94
C THR A 221 6.10 27.03 -9.99
N LYS A 222 5.12 26.21 -10.39
CA LYS A 222 5.28 24.76 -10.56
C LYS A 222 5.42 24.43 -12.05
N TYR A 223 6.57 23.90 -12.47
CA TYR A 223 6.83 23.54 -13.89
C TYR A 223 5.90 22.43 -14.42
N ARG A 224 5.53 21.47 -13.57
CA ARG A 224 4.53 20.42 -13.87
C ARG A 224 3.50 20.38 -12.76
N ALA A 225 2.55 21.29 -12.81
CA ALA A 225 1.38 21.24 -11.95
C ALA A 225 0.44 20.12 -12.40
N GLU A 226 -0.04 19.32 -11.46
CA GLU A 226 -1.13 18.36 -11.69
C GLU A 226 -2.44 19.08 -11.33
N PRO A 227 -3.28 19.47 -12.29
CA PRO A 227 -4.53 20.15 -12.00
C PRO A 227 -5.53 19.18 -11.36
N PHE A 228 -6.36 19.69 -10.46
CA PHE A 228 -7.52 18.95 -9.96
C PHE A 228 -8.61 18.98 -11.03
N THR A 229 -9.07 17.81 -11.45
CA THR A 229 -10.04 17.66 -12.55
C THR A 229 -11.45 17.34 -12.03
N PHE A 230 -12.45 17.31 -12.90
CA PHE A 230 -13.80 16.86 -12.49
C PHE A 230 -13.82 15.35 -12.16
N ILE A 231 -12.96 14.56 -12.81
CA ILE A 231 -12.83 13.10 -12.60
C ILE A 231 -12.44 12.80 -11.15
N ASP A 232 -11.53 13.62 -10.63
CA ASP A 232 -11.05 13.60 -9.26
C ASP A 232 -12.19 13.80 -8.25
N LEU A 233 -13.09 14.76 -8.51
CA LEU A 233 -14.27 14.99 -7.68
C LEU A 233 -15.25 13.81 -7.72
N VAL A 234 -15.51 13.25 -8.91
CA VAL A 234 -16.40 12.09 -9.07
C VAL A 234 -15.86 10.87 -8.33
N MET A 235 -14.55 10.62 -8.38
CA MET A 235 -13.93 9.54 -7.61
C MET A 235 -14.08 9.75 -6.10
N ILE A 236 -13.85 10.96 -5.59
CA ILE A 236 -14.02 11.23 -4.16
C ILE A 236 -15.49 11.05 -3.76
N ALA A 237 -16.40 11.63 -4.53
CA ALA A 237 -17.84 11.52 -4.29
C ALA A 237 -18.31 10.07 -4.29
N SER A 238 -17.79 9.23 -5.19
CA SER A 238 -18.14 7.82 -5.29
C SER A 238 -17.69 7.02 -4.07
N GLY A 239 -16.47 7.25 -3.58
CA GLY A 239 -15.96 6.64 -2.35
C GLY A 239 -16.72 7.10 -1.11
N VAL A 240 -16.98 8.40 -0.99
CA VAL A 240 -17.74 8.98 0.13
C VAL A 240 -19.18 8.45 0.15
N TYR A 241 -19.80 8.37 -1.02
CA TYR A 241 -21.13 7.80 -1.19
C TYR A 241 -21.17 6.36 -0.64
N LEU A 242 -20.26 5.48 -1.04
CA LEU A 242 -20.21 4.10 -0.53
C LEU A 242 -20.05 4.04 0.99
N VAL A 243 -19.17 4.88 1.57
CA VAL A 243 -18.97 4.91 3.03
C VAL A 243 -20.24 5.35 3.77
N LEU A 244 -20.89 6.43 3.35
CA LEU A 244 -22.15 6.91 3.96
C LEU A 244 -23.28 5.88 3.82
N LEU A 245 -23.33 5.24 2.67
CA LEU A 245 -24.35 4.26 2.32
C LEU A 245 -24.21 2.96 3.13
N SER A 246 -22.99 2.59 3.56
CA SER A 246 -22.77 1.38 4.37
C SER A 246 -23.59 1.35 5.67
N ALA A 247 -23.83 2.51 6.29
CA ALA A 247 -24.60 2.61 7.53
C ALA A 247 -26.12 2.51 7.32
N THR A 248 -26.61 2.86 6.13
CA THR A 248 -28.05 3.01 5.84
C THR A 248 -28.61 1.91 4.96
N LEU A 249 -27.82 1.31 4.07
CA LEU A 249 -28.29 0.28 3.13
C LEU A 249 -28.36 -1.15 3.70
N LEU A 250 -27.55 -1.47 4.72
CA LEU A 250 -27.52 -2.81 5.33
C LEU A 250 -28.88 -3.22 5.94
N SER A 251 -29.74 -2.24 6.26
CA SER A 251 -31.07 -2.46 6.83
C SER A 251 -32.21 -2.56 5.79
N HIS A 252 -32.00 -2.13 4.54
CA HIS A 252 -33.10 -1.98 3.57
C HIS A 252 -32.95 -2.81 2.29
N PHE A 253 -31.75 -3.22 1.90
CA PHE A 253 -31.51 -3.91 0.63
C PHE A 253 -30.82 -5.26 0.80
N SER A 254 -31.06 -6.17 -0.15
CA SER A 254 -30.38 -7.46 -0.18
C SER A 254 -28.89 -7.27 -0.46
N VAL A 255 -28.06 -8.04 0.25
CA VAL A 255 -26.58 -7.98 0.16
C VAL A 255 -26.07 -8.13 -1.27
N VAL A 256 -26.78 -8.88 -2.11
CA VAL A 256 -26.44 -9.09 -3.52
C VAL A 256 -26.57 -7.81 -4.35
N VAL A 257 -27.64 -7.03 -4.12
CA VAL A 257 -27.84 -5.75 -4.82
C VAL A 257 -26.77 -4.75 -4.39
N LEU A 258 -26.38 -4.76 -3.11
CA LEU A 258 -25.29 -3.92 -2.60
C LEU A 258 -23.92 -4.29 -3.17
N ALA A 259 -23.64 -5.59 -3.33
CA ALA A 259 -22.43 -6.07 -3.97
C ALA A 259 -22.36 -5.65 -5.45
N LEU A 260 -23.47 -5.75 -6.19
CA LEU A 260 -23.53 -5.28 -7.58
C LEU A 260 -23.38 -3.76 -7.69
N PHE A 261 -24.04 -3.00 -6.82
CA PHE A 261 -23.98 -1.55 -6.84
C PHE A 261 -22.58 -1.03 -6.48
N SER A 262 -21.93 -1.63 -5.47
CA SER A 262 -20.54 -1.31 -5.12
C SER A 262 -19.58 -1.69 -6.25
N LEU A 263 -19.79 -2.80 -6.95
CA LEU A 263 -18.98 -3.17 -8.11
C LEU A 263 -19.06 -2.13 -9.23
N VAL A 264 -20.27 -1.64 -9.56
CA VAL A 264 -20.47 -0.60 -10.58
C VAL A 264 -19.79 0.71 -10.18
N ILE A 265 -19.98 1.15 -8.94
CA ILE A 265 -19.37 2.40 -8.45
C ILE A 265 -17.85 2.30 -8.44
N VAL A 266 -17.30 1.19 -7.98
CA VAL A 266 -15.84 0.98 -7.92
C VAL A 266 -15.25 0.90 -9.33
N ALA A 267 -16.00 0.37 -10.30
CA ALA A 267 -15.58 0.32 -11.71
C ALA A 267 -15.75 1.65 -12.46
N SER A 268 -16.46 2.65 -11.90
CA SER A 268 -16.69 3.96 -12.55
C SER A 268 -15.43 4.66 -13.10
N PRO A 269 -14.22 4.57 -12.49
CA PRO A 269 -13.04 5.21 -13.05
C PRO A 269 -12.66 4.68 -14.44
N ILE A 270 -13.04 3.44 -14.79
CA ILE A 270 -12.74 2.84 -16.10
C ILE A 270 -13.46 3.60 -17.23
N ALA A 271 -14.69 4.06 -16.99
CA ALA A 271 -15.48 4.78 -17.98
C ALA A 271 -15.06 6.25 -18.09
N ILE A 272 -14.61 6.84 -16.99
CA ILE A 272 -14.34 8.27 -16.88
C ILE A 272 -12.89 8.61 -17.30
N VAL A 273 -11.93 7.75 -16.98
CA VAL A 273 -10.51 7.97 -17.30
C VAL A 273 -10.21 7.47 -18.72
N LYS A 274 -10.17 8.38 -19.69
CA LYS A 274 -9.66 8.08 -21.05
C LYS A 274 -8.15 7.81 -21.00
N ARG A 275 -7.68 6.81 -21.76
CA ARG A 275 -6.25 6.47 -21.87
C ARG A 275 -5.44 7.56 -22.58
#